data_AF-A0AAN7SQG3-F1
#
_entry.id   AF-A0AAN7SQG3-F1
#
_cell.length_a   1.000
_cell.length_b   1.000
_cell.length_c   1.000
_cell.angle_alpha   90.00
_cell.angle_beta   90.00
_cell.angle_gamma   90.00
#
_symmetry.space_group_name_H-M   'P 1'
#
loop_
_entity.id
_entity.type
_entity.pdbx_description
1 polymer ?
#
loop_
_entity_poly.entity_id
_entity_poly.type
_entity_poly.pdbx_seq_one_letter_code
_entity_poly.pdbx_strand_id
1 'polypeptide(L)'
;MDSISLNRDNSTELNSANVARLTNLFKLNTALKGVVIDKLRITACCDNSTKEFSHLQFVSTFGLDFKVDIDITVPRIRPLSNECGDINKMKIYVHDSEIRNEVRSFTNYLQRRKNLNLTIVVLKKLALSVADRKLIVDMLYLHTEGNIRKKIIEDGGISIICKVHEIKYFKCDWKIHLDCSDHQILDIIDFTVTKKDTVFYKSVLNSINYLVRQNLSYQTKINYWTVITDMVNTKMKEPVIEIIENDSWDQKDYLLVRNLAEVDNGVMEQYEILEPDNEDCHIIDN
;
A
#
# COMPACT_ATOMS: atom_id res chain seq x y z
N MET A 1 -9.64 27.94 26.42
CA MET A 1 -10.54 28.14 27.56
C MET A 1 -11.36 26.88 27.71
N ASP A 2 -10.96 26.05 28.67
CA ASP A 2 -11.61 24.79 28.98
C ASP A 2 -12.89 25.03 29.78
N SER A 3 -13.98 24.36 29.40
CA SER A 3 -15.21 24.32 30.20
C SER A 3 -15.43 22.91 30.74
N ILE A 4 -15.10 22.74 32.02
CA ILE A 4 -15.50 21.60 32.85
C ILE A 4 -16.79 22.01 33.55
N SER A 5 -17.94 21.44 33.18
CA SER A 5 -19.16 21.55 33.96
C SER A 5 -19.27 20.35 34.91
N LEU A 6 -19.22 20.63 36.21
CA LEU A 6 -19.41 19.67 37.31
C LEU A 6 -20.78 19.93 37.93
N ASN A 7 -21.74 19.05 37.69
CA ASN A 7 -22.90 18.94 38.59
C ASN A 7 -22.47 18.10 39.80
N ARG A 8 -22.57 18.70 40.98
CA ARG A 8 -22.26 18.12 42.29
C ARG A 8 -23.44 17.30 42.79
N ASP A 9 -23.16 16.06 43.19
CA ASP A 9 -23.85 15.35 44.28
C ASP A 9 -23.01 14.11 44.62
N ASN A 10 -22.32 14.15 45.78
CA ASN A 10 -21.64 13.10 46.59
C ASN A 10 -21.03 11.82 45.94
N SER A 11 -20.90 11.77 44.62
CA SER A 11 -20.39 10.69 43.77
C SER A 11 -19.01 11.04 43.16
N THR A 12 -18.53 12.25 43.38
CA THR A 12 -17.38 12.86 42.70
C THR A 12 -16.02 12.28 43.11
N GLU A 13 -15.84 11.83 44.34
CA GLU A 13 -14.54 11.27 44.80
C GLU A 13 -14.35 9.80 44.40
N LEU A 14 -15.41 8.98 44.41
CA LEU A 14 -15.35 7.61 43.87
C LEU A 14 -15.20 7.62 42.34
N ASN A 15 -15.78 8.61 41.67
CA ASN A 15 -15.65 8.79 40.22
C ASN A 15 -14.23 9.20 39.81
N SER A 16 -13.54 10.06 40.58
CA SER A 16 -12.17 10.46 40.25
C SER A 16 -11.17 9.31 40.41
N ALA A 17 -11.32 8.47 41.44
CA ALA A 17 -10.47 7.29 41.65
C ALA A 17 -10.64 6.22 40.56
N ASN A 18 -11.87 5.99 40.10
CA ASN A 18 -12.15 5.05 38.99
C ASN A 18 -11.62 5.57 37.65
N VAL A 19 -11.79 6.87 37.39
CA VAL A 19 -11.20 7.53 36.21
C VAL A 19 -9.67 7.45 36.24
N ALA A 20 -9.04 7.69 37.39
CA ALA A 20 -7.59 7.59 37.54
C ALA A 20 -7.08 6.15 37.35
N ARG A 21 -7.79 5.15 37.90
CA ARG A 21 -7.46 3.73 37.71
C ARG A 21 -7.59 3.29 36.26
N LEU A 22 -8.71 3.63 35.59
CA LEU A 22 -8.89 3.32 34.17
C LEU A 22 -7.83 4.02 33.31
N THR A 23 -7.49 5.27 33.62
CA THR A 23 -6.42 6.00 32.95
C THR A 23 -5.06 5.32 33.15
N ASN A 24 -4.74 4.86 34.36
CA ASN A 24 -3.48 4.16 34.63
C ASN A 24 -3.44 2.77 33.99
N LEU A 25 -4.53 2.01 34.00
CA LEU A 25 -4.65 0.75 33.27
C LEU A 25 -4.47 0.96 31.76
N PHE A 26 -5.00 2.06 31.22
CA PHE A 26 -4.77 2.44 29.82
C PHE A 26 -3.31 2.78 29.56
N LYS A 27 -2.71 3.65 30.37
CA LYS A 27 -1.30 4.07 30.22
C LYS A 27 -0.32 2.89 30.35
N LEU A 28 -0.63 1.91 31.18
CA LEU A 28 0.19 0.71 31.41
C LEU A 28 -0.07 -0.41 30.41
N ASN A 29 -1.07 -0.26 29.54
CA ASN A 29 -1.40 -1.30 28.58
C ASN A 29 -0.31 -1.38 27.49
N THR A 30 0.45 -2.47 27.51
CA THR A 30 1.53 -2.73 26.56
C THR A 30 1.04 -2.76 25.11
N ALA A 31 -0.23 -3.10 24.87
CA ALA A 31 -0.83 -3.05 23.55
C ALA A 31 -0.84 -1.63 22.97
N LEU A 32 -0.92 -0.59 23.82
CA LEU A 32 -0.93 0.82 23.40
C LEU A 32 0.46 1.43 23.20
N LYS A 33 1.55 0.69 23.48
CA LYS A 33 2.91 1.18 23.24
C LYS A 33 3.08 1.56 21.76
N GLY A 34 3.47 2.80 21.47
CA GLY A 34 3.63 3.31 20.10
C GLY A 34 2.33 3.69 19.38
N VAL A 35 1.18 3.73 20.07
CA VAL A 35 -0.07 4.30 19.56
C VAL A 35 -0.18 5.74 20.03
N VAL A 36 -0.49 6.67 19.12
CA VAL A 36 -0.79 8.05 19.48
C VAL A 36 -2.25 8.12 19.93
N ILE A 37 -2.48 8.50 21.19
CA ILE A 37 -3.83 8.74 21.72
C ILE A 37 -4.11 10.23 21.57
N ASP A 38 -4.90 10.58 20.56
CA ASP A 38 -5.25 11.98 20.24
C ASP A 38 -6.23 12.56 21.26
N LYS A 39 -7.12 11.70 21.78
CA LYS A 39 -8.14 12.10 22.74
C LYS A 39 -8.52 10.91 23.61
N LEU A 40 -8.60 11.13 24.92
CA LEU A 40 -9.10 10.16 25.89
C LEU A 40 -10.18 10.82 26.73
N ARG A 41 -11.37 10.22 26.77
CA ARG A 41 -12.48 10.64 27.62
C ARG A 41 -12.97 9.44 28.43
N ILE A 42 -12.99 9.61 29.75
CA ILE A 42 -13.56 8.62 30.67
C ILE A 42 -14.72 9.29 31.37
N THR A 43 -15.87 8.63 31.40
CA THR A 43 -17.08 9.15 32.04
C THR A 43 -17.73 8.02 32.83
N ALA A 44 -18.00 8.27 34.11
CA ALA A 44 -18.80 7.36 34.92
C ALA A 44 -20.29 7.65 34.68
N CYS A 45 -21.07 6.61 34.46
CA CYS A 45 -22.50 6.71 34.16
C CYS A 45 -23.28 5.77 35.10
N CYS A 46 -24.37 6.26 35.66
CA CYS A 46 -25.36 5.43 36.36
C CYS A 46 -26.60 5.32 35.47
N ASP A 47 -27.10 4.12 35.25
CA ASP A 47 -28.44 3.98 34.66
C ASP A 47 -29.54 4.02 35.75
N ASN A 48 -30.78 4.26 35.32
CA ASN A 48 -31.95 4.30 36.20
C ASN A 48 -32.23 2.98 36.94
N SER A 49 -31.47 1.90 36.67
CA SER A 49 -31.62 0.57 37.24
C SER A 49 -30.58 0.24 38.32
N THR A 50 -29.92 1.25 38.90
CA THR A 50 -28.82 1.14 39.91
C THR A 50 -27.55 0.45 39.41
N LYS A 51 -27.44 0.17 38.10
CA LYS A 51 -26.22 -0.37 37.51
C LYS A 51 -25.29 0.78 37.13
N GLU A 52 -24.16 0.82 37.80
CA GLU A 52 -23.07 1.73 37.47
C GLU A 52 -22.20 1.15 36.36
N PHE A 53 -21.88 1.99 35.39
CA PHE A 53 -21.00 1.67 34.27
C PHE A 53 -19.92 2.74 34.13
N SER A 54 -18.78 2.37 33.59
CA SER A 54 -17.80 3.34 33.09
C SER A 54 -17.81 3.31 31.57
N HIS A 55 -17.92 4.48 30.99
CA HIS A 55 -17.79 4.73 29.58
C HIS A 55 -16.40 5.28 29.30
N LEU A 56 -15.71 4.65 28.36
CA LEU A 56 -14.36 4.98 27.96
C LEU A 56 -14.37 5.18 26.45
N GLN A 57 -14.13 6.41 26.03
CA GLN A 57 -14.00 6.76 24.62
C GLN A 57 -12.60 7.26 24.37
N PHE A 58 -11.93 6.75 23.34
CA PHE A 58 -10.66 7.30 22.92
C PHE A 58 -10.52 7.30 21.40
N VAL A 59 -9.86 8.35 20.93
CA VAL A 59 -9.48 8.51 19.53
C VAL A 59 -7.98 8.28 19.45
N SER A 60 -7.59 7.38 18.56
CA SER A 60 -6.19 7.05 18.34
C SER A 60 -5.85 7.09 16.86
N THR A 61 -4.63 7.54 16.59
CA THR A 61 -4.00 7.42 15.28
C THR A 61 -2.97 6.29 15.35
N PHE A 62 -3.14 5.30 14.47
CA PHE A 62 -2.25 4.18 14.29
C PHE A 62 -1.38 4.41 13.05
N GLY A 63 -0.08 4.15 13.16
CA GLY A 63 0.85 4.40 12.06
C GLY A 63 0.90 5.89 11.71
N LEU A 64 0.88 6.19 10.40
CA LEU A 64 1.01 7.57 9.90
C LEU A 64 -0.30 8.36 9.98
N ASP A 65 -1.41 7.77 9.53
CA ASP A 65 -2.67 8.48 9.32
C ASP A 65 -3.94 7.64 9.59
N PHE A 66 -3.83 6.40 10.07
CA PHE A 66 -4.99 5.53 10.29
C PHE A 66 -5.70 5.87 11.62
N LYS A 67 -6.72 6.73 11.54
CA LYS A 67 -7.46 7.24 12.69
C LYS A 67 -8.72 6.45 13.02
N VAL A 68 -8.86 6.08 14.28
CA VAL A 68 -9.96 5.27 14.81
C VAL A 68 -10.48 5.82 16.14
N ASP A 69 -11.80 5.90 16.29
CA ASP A 69 -12.48 6.12 17.57
C ASP A 69 -12.95 4.77 18.14
N ILE A 70 -12.63 4.51 19.40
CA ILE A 70 -13.03 3.31 20.12
C ILE A 70 -13.81 3.73 21.36
N ASP A 71 -15.05 3.26 21.42
CA ASP A 71 -15.99 3.46 22.52
C ASP A 71 -16.19 2.12 23.25
N ILE A 72 -15.94 2.12 24.56
CA ILE A 72 -16.00 0.96 25.44
C ILE A 72 -16.93 1.28 26.61
N THR A 73 -17.82 0.35 26.91
CA THR A 73 -18.62 0.35 28.14
C THR A 73 -18.22 -0.84 28.99
N VAL A 74 -17.76 -0.59 30.21
CA VAL A 74 -17.45 -1.61 31.22
C VAL A 74 -18.42 -1.48 32.40
N PRO A 75 -18.85 -2.60 33.02
CA PRO A 75 -19.54 -2.55 34.31
C PRO A 75 -18.60 -1.98 35.37
N ARG A 76 -19.15 -1.33 36.40
CA ARG A 76 -18.37 -0.70 37.48
C ARG A 76 -17.30 -1.64 38.02
N ILE A 77 -16.05 -1.18 38.03
CA ILE A 77 -14.94 -1.81 38.74
C ILE A 77 -15.28 -1.76 40.23
N ARG A 78 -15.43 -2.92 40.89
CA ARG A 78 -15.65 -2.92 42.34
C ARG A 78 -14.40 -2.34 43.01
N PRO A 79 -14.53 -1.45 44.02
CA PRO A 79 -13.39 -0.73 44.60
C PRO A 79 -12.28 -1.65 45.14
N LEU A 80 -12.61 -2.92 45.46
CA LEU A 80 -11.72 -3.92 46.04
C LEU A 80 -11.18 -4.97 45.04
N SER A 81 -11.68 -5.01 43.80
CA SER A 81 -11.16 -5.92 42.78
C SER A 81 -10.24 -5.17 41.82
N ASN A 82 -8.98 -5.58 41.72
CA ASN A 82 -8.07 -5.13 40.65
C ASN A 82 -8.48 -5.66 39.27
N GLU A 83 -9.54 -6.46 39.21
CA GLU A 83 -10.13 -6.98 37.98
C GLU A 83 -10.97 -5.89 37.32
N CYS A 84 -10.51 -5.45 36.15
CA CYS A 84 -11.34 -4.69 35.23
C CYS A 84 -12.49 -5.59 34.79
N GLY A 85 -13.74 -5.16 35.00
CA GLY A 85 -14.91 -5.94 34.59
C GLY A 85 -14.92 -6.20 33.08
N ASP A 86 -15.49 -7.34 32.67
CA ASP A 86 -15.60 -7.71 31.26
C ASP A 86 -16.22 -6.59 30.42
N ILE A 87 -15.67 -6.35 29.23
CA ILE A 87 -16.17 -5.32 28.31
C ILE A 87 -17.63 -5.65 27.93
N ASN A 88 -18.58 -4.84 28.39
CA ASN A 88 -19.99 -5.03 28.08
C ASN A 88 -20.29 -4.69 26.63
N LYS A 89 -19.74 -3.57 26.15
CA LYS A 89 -19.92 -3.08 24.78
C LYS A 89 -18.62 -2.48 24.26
N MET A 90 -18.30 -2.78 23.00
CA MET A 90 -17.23 -2.12 22.24
C MET A 90 -17.79 -1.64 20.90
N LYS A 91 -17.44 -0.41 20.53
CA LYS A 91 -17.66 0.14 19.20
C LYS A 91 -16.36 0.67 18.64
N ILE A 92 -16.15 0.46 17.36
CA ILE A 92 -14.94 0.87 16.64
C ILE A 92 -15.42 1.66 15.42
N TYR A 93 -14.93 2.88 15.28
CA TYR A 93 -15.29 3.81 14.22
C TYR A 93 -14.03 4.22 13.45
N VAL A 94 -13.91 3.77 12.21
CA VAL A 94 -12.80 4.12 11.32
C VAL A 94 -13.12 5.43 10.60
N HIS A 95 -12.24 6.43 10.73
CA HIS A 95 -12.47 7.75 10.15
C HIS A 95 -12.33 7.74 8.63
N ASP A 96 -11.32 7.05 8.10
CA ASP A 96 -11.07 6.94 6.66
C ASP A 96 -12.25 6.26 5.95
N SER A 97 -12.95 7.01 5.08
CA SER A 97 -14.10 6.52 4.33
C SER A 97 -13.75 5.49 3.25
N GLU A 98 -12.55 5.57 2.66
CA GLU A 98 -12.11 4.62 1.63
C GLU A 98 -11.91 3.23 2.24
N ILE A 99 -11.33 3.18 3.44
CA ILE A 99 -11.03 1.93 4.16
C ILE A 99 -12.23 1.41 4.96
N ARG A 100 -13.11 2.29 5.45
CA ARG A 100 -14.21 1.93 6.37
C ARG A 100 -15.09 0.78 5.84
N ASN A 101 -15.38 0.76 4.53
CA ASN A 101 -16.22 -0.28 3.94
C ASN A 101 -15.48 -1.62 3.88
N GLU A 102 -14.21 -1.58 3.48
CA GLU A 102 -13.32 -2.75 3.40
C GLU A 102 -13.16 -3.42 4.76
N VAL A 103 -12.95 -2.64 5.82
CA VAL A 103 -12.65 -3.18 7.15
C VAL A 103 -13.88 -3.39 8.03
N ARG A 104 -15.10 -3.20 7.49
CA ARG A 104 -16.34 -3.27 8.27
C ARG A 104 -16.57 -4.64 8.92
N SER A 105 -16.29 -5.72 8.21
CA SER A 105 -16.41 -7.08 8.75
C SER A 105 -15.43 -7.32 9.91
N PHE A 106 -14.27 -6.68 9.86
CA PHE A 106 -13.18 -6.78 10.82
C PHE A 106 -13.57 -6.06 12.11
N THR A 107 -14.02 -4.82 12.00
CA THR A 107 -14.45 -4.04 13.16
C THR A 107 -15.63 -4.73 13.83
N ASN A 108 -16.58 -5.27 13.07
CA ASN A 108 -17.69 -6.06 13.61
C ASN A 108 -17.22 -7.34 14.32
N TYR A 109 -16.20 -8.01 13.82
CA TYR A 109 -15.59 -9.16 14.49
C TYR A 109 -14.94 -8.74 15.82
N LEU A 110 -14.06 -7.73 15.80
CA LEU A 110 -13.34 -7.24 16.98
C LEU A 110 -14.30 -6.72 18.07
N GLN A 111 -15.36 -6.01 17.68
CA GLN A 111 -16.41 -5.54 18.58
C GLN A 111 -17.14 -6.69 19.28
N ARG A 112 -17.35 -7.83 18.60
CA ARG A 112 -17.94 -9.04 19.20
C ARG A 112 -16.97 -9.77 20.12
N ARG A 113 -15.67 -9.76 19.81
CA ARG A 113 -14.63 -10.37 20.65
C ARG A 113 -14.44 -9.68 21.99
N LYS A 114 -14.83 -8.39 22.12
CA LYS A 114 -14.80 -7.66 23.39
C LYS A 114 -13.41 -7.68 24.07
N ASN A 115 -12.35 -7.76 23.27
CA ASN A 115 -10.98 -7.82 23.73
C ASN A 115 -10.19 -6.63 23.18
N LEU A 116 -9.98 -5.62 24.04
CA LEU A 116 -9.31 -4.38 23.64
C LEU A 116 -7.86 -4.61 23.20
N ASN A 117 -7.11 -5.48 23.88
CA ASN A 117 -5.71 -5.74 23.55
C ASN A 117 -5.58 -6.34 22.15
N LEU A 118 -6.41 -7.35 21.85
CA LEU A 118 -6.51 -7.94 20.53
C LEU A 118 -6.90 -6.89 19.49
N THR A 119 -7.93 -6.08 19.77
CA THR A 119 -8.37 -5.01 18.88
C THR A 119 -7.22 -4.07 18.53
N ILE A 120 -6.47 -3.58 19.52
CA ILE A 120 -5.34 -2.67 19.30
C ILE A 120 -4.24 -3.34 18.46
N VAL A 121 -3.90 -4.60 18.76
CA VAL A 121 -2.89 -5.35 17.99
C VAL A 121 -3.30 -5.51 16.54
N VAL A 122 -4.56 -5.87 16.27
CA VAL A 122 -5.10 -6.03 14.91
C VAL A 122 -5.16 -4.68 14.18
N LEU A 123 -5.60 -3.61 14.83
CA LEU A 123 -5.64 -2.27 14.23
C LEU A 123 -4.26 -1.74 13.89
N LYS A 124 -3.22 -2.08 14.68
CA LYS A 124 -1.82 -1.77 14.32
C LYS A 124 -1.38 -2.48 13.05
N LYS A 125 -1.63 -3.78 12.94
CA LYS A 125 -1.31 -4.55 11.73
C LYS A 125 -2.06 -4.01 10.51
N LEU A 126 -3.34 -3.67 10.68
CA LEU A 126 -4.15 -3.07 9.64
C LEU A 126 -3.58 -1.72 9.18
N ALA A 127 -3.19 -0.85 10.11
CA ALA A 127 -2.60 0.44 9.79
C ALA A 127 -1.31 0.29 8.96
N LEU A 128 -0.48 -0.71 9.26
CA LEU A 128 0.71 -1.04 8.47
C LEU A 128 0.33 -1.48 7.05
N SER A 129 -0.60 -2.44 6.89
CA SER A 129 -1.04 -2.88 5.57
C SER A 129 -1.66 -1.76 4.72
N VAL A 130 -2.44 -0.86 5.34
CA VAL A 130 -3.02 0.32 4.67
C VAL A 130 -1.91 1.28 4.21
N ALA A 131 -0.92 1.54 5.06
CA ALA A 131 0.21 2.41 4.73
C ALA A 131 1.08 1.82 3.61
N ASP A 132 1.43 0.53 3.70
CA ASP A 132 2.18 -0.21 2.68
C ASP A 132 1.49 -0.11 1.32
N ARG A 133 0.18 -0.37 1.28
CA ARG A 133 -0.62 -0.29 0.06
C ARG A 133 -0.64 1.13 -0.50
N LYS A 134 -0.81 2.15 0.34
CA LYS A 134 -0.78 3.56 -0.08
C LYS A 134 0.56 3.92 -0.73
N LEU A 135 1.68 3.57 -0.07
CA LEU A 135 3.02 3.84 -0.59
C LEU A 135 3.30 3.13 -1.91
N ILE A 136 2.89 1.87 -2.04
CA ILE A 136 3.02 1.12 -3.29
C ILE A 136 2.18 1.76 -4.39
N VAL A 137 0.93 2.13 -4.12
CA VAL A 137 0.07 2.80 -5.10
C VAL A 137 0.65 4.14 -5.54
N ASP A 138 1.14 4.95 -4.61
CA ASP A 138 1.81 6.23 -4.92
C ASP A 138 3.06 6.01 -5.79
N MET A 139 3.85 4.98 -5.49
CA MET A 139 4.99 4.55 -6.30
C MET A 139 4.58 4.16 -7.72
N LEU A 140 3.49 3.39 -7.88
CA LEU A 140 2.96 3.00 -9.19
C LEU A 140 2.55 4.24 -10.01
N TYR A 141 1.91 5.23 -9.37
CA TYR A 141 1.55 6.49 -10.02
C TYR A 141 2.76 7.26 -10.55
N LEU A 142 3.81 7.36 -9.72
CA LEU A 142 5.03 8.09 -10.07
C LEU A 142 5.82 7.38 -11.19
N HIS A 143 5.99 6.06 -11.10
CA HIS A 143 6.83 5.33 -12.06
C HIS A 143 6.18 5.08 -13.41
N THR A 144 4.85 5.18 -13.54
CA THR A 144 4.14 4.94 -14.81
C THR A 144 3.66 6.23 -15.48
N GLU A 145 4.18 7.38 -15.07
CA GLU A 145 3.82 8.70 -15.63
C GLU A 145 2.29 8.95 -15.64
N GLY A 146 1.58 8.48 -14.60
CA GLY A 146 0.13 8.67 -14.49
C GLY A 146 -0.74 7.71 -15.33
N ASN A 147 -0.16 6.69 -15.97
CA ASN A 147 -0.92 5.67 -16.73
C ASN A 147 -1.69 4.67 -15.85
N ILE A 148 -1.59 4.83 -14.53
CA ILE A 148 -2.36 4.07 -13.53
C ILE A 148 -3.67 4.79 -13.22
N ARG A 149 -4.77 4.04 -13.19
CA ARG A 149 -6.07 4.48 -12.69
C ARG A 149 -6.43 3.64 -11.46
N LYS A 150 -6.79 4.31 -10.36
CA LYS A 150 -7.32 3.70 -9.13
C LYS A 150 -8.84 3.90 -9.09
N LYS A 151 -9.57 2.85 -8.73
CA LYS A 151 -11.01 2.91 -8.41
C LYS A 151 -11.27 2.17 -7.11
N ILE A 152 -12.15 2.69 -6.25
CA ILE A 152 -12.63 1.97 -5.05
C ILE A 152 -13.72 0.98 -5.47
N ILE A 153 -13.64 -0.25 -4.97
CA ILE A 153 -14.61 -1.32 -5.26
C ILE A 153 -15.78 -1.21 -4.26
N GLU A 154 -17.01 -1.51 -4.70
CA GLU A 154 -18.23 -1.34 -3.89
C GLU A 154 -18.20 -2.13 -2.57
N ASP A 155 -17.60 -3.33 -2.57
CA ASP A 155 -17.45 -4.20 -1.40
C ASP A 155 -16.15 -3.93 -0.60
N GLY A 156 -15.46 -2.82 -0.91
CA GLY A 156 -14.20 -2.41 -0.32
C GLY A 156 -12.96 -2.92 -1.07
N GLY A 157 -11.82 -2.29 -0.80
CA GLY A 157 -10.58 -2.52 -1.56
C GLY A 157 -10.46 -1.59 -2.77
N ILE A 158 -9.39 -1.79 -3.54
CA ILE A 158 -9.04 -0.94 -4.66
C ILE A 158 -8.82 -1.77 -5.93
N SER A 159 -9.20 -1.19 -7.06
CA SER A 159 -8.88 -1.70 -8.40
C SER A 159 -7.88 -0.76 -9.06
N ILE A 160 -6.73 -1.29 -9.45
CA ILE A 160 -5.62 -0.61 -10.10
C ILE A 160 -5.57 -1.08 -11.55
N ILE A 161 -5.65 -0.15 -12.49
CA ILE A 161 -5.61 -0.45 -13.92
C ILE A 161 -4.46 0.33 -14.54
N CYS A 162 -3.56 -0.37 -15.23
CA CYS A 162 -2.55 0.26 -16.09
C CYS A 162 -3.01 0.20 -17.55
N LYS A 163 -3.21 1.38 -18.15
CA LYS A 163 -3.54 1.52 -19.57
C LYS A 163 -2.59 2.55 -20.19
N VAL A 164 -1.95 2.19 -21.29
CA VAL A 164 -1.13 3.10 -22.10
C VAL A 164 -1.72 3.11 -23.50
N HIS A 165 -2.06 4.28 -24.02
CA HIS A 165 -2.80 4.41 -25.28
C HIS A 165 -4.06 3.52 -25.27
N GLU A 166 -4.18 2.58 -26.22
CA GLU A 166 -5.27 1.60 -26.30
C GLU A 166 -4.94 0.24 -25.66
N ILE A 167 -3.74 0.07 -25.13
CA ILE A 167 -3.28 -1.20 -24.55
C ILE A 167 -3.50 -1.19 -23.03
N LYS A 168 -4.32 -2.12 -22.56
CA LYS A 168 -4.47 -2.41 -21.12
C LYS A 168 -3.49 -3.51 -20.73
N TYR A 169 -2.41 -3.15 -20.02
CA TYR A 169 -1.39 -4.09 -19.60
C TYR A 169 -1.88 -5.01 -18.48
N PHE A 170 -2.42 -4.41 -17.42
CA PHE A 170 -2.97 -5.17 -16.30
C PHE A 170 -4.14 -4.47 -15.61
N LYS A 171 -4.93 -5.28 -14.90
CA LYS A 171 -5.86 -4.89 -13.85
C LYS A 171 -5.49 -5.69 -12.61
N CYS A 172 -5.45 -5.02 -11.46
CA CYS A 172 -5.16 -5.62 -10.17
C CYS A 172 -6.27 -5.20 -9.20
N ASP A 173 -6.99 -6.14 -8.62
CA ASP A 173 -7.91 -5.88 -7.53
C ASP A 173 -7.21 -6.26 -6.21
N TRP A 174 -7.13 -5.33 -5.26
CA TRP A 174 -6.39 -5.50 -4.01
C TRP A 174 -7.27 -5.16 -2.83
N LYS A 175 -7.53 -6.18 -2.01
CA LYS A 175 -8.30 -6.11 -0.78
C LYS A 175 -7.46 -6.56 0.41
N ILE A 176 -7.53 -5.83 1.51
CA ILE A 176 -7.02 -6.24 2.82
C ILE A 176 -8.10 -7.12 3.45
N HIS A 177 -7.69 -8.23 4.08
CA HIS A 177 -8.54 -9.21 4.76
C HIS A 177 -8.02 -9.50 6.18
N LEU A 178 -8.88 -9.96 7.10
CA LEU A 178 -8.49 -10.47 8.42
C LEU A 178 -8.85 -11.93 8.49
N ASP A 179 -7.82 -12.77 8.60
CA ASP A 179 -8.03 -14.15 8.96
C ASP A 179 -8.42 -14.23 10.45
N CYS A 180 -9.64 -14.70 10.70
CA CYS A 180 -10.21 -14.78 12.04
C CYS A 180 -9.63 -15.95 12.85
N SER A 181 -8.98 -16.92 12.21
CA SER A 181 -8.39 -18.08 12.88
C SER A 181 -7.12 -17.72 13.64
N ASP A 182 -6.24 -16.95 13.01
CA ASP A 182 -4.91 -16.59 13.53
C ASP A 182 -4.75 -15.08 13.80
N HIS A 183 -5.79 -14.28 13.51
CA HIS A 183 -5.81 -12.83 13.68
C HIS A 183 -4.71 -12.12 12.87
N GLN A 184 -4.42 -12.61 11.67
CA GLN A 184 -3.51 -12.00 10.72
C GLN A 184 -4.22 -11.12 9.71
N ILE A 185 -3.55 -10.05 9.31
CA ILE A 185 -4.00 -9.17 8.24
C ILE A 185 -3.34 -9.65 6.95
N LEU A 186 -4.16 -9.98 5.97
CA LEU A 186 -3.75 -10.54 4.69
C LEU A 186 -4.02 -9.55 3.57
N ASP A 187 -3.12 -9.48 2.60
CA ASP A 187 -3.37 -8.84 1.33
C ASP A 187 -3.86 -9.88 0.33
N ILE A 188 -5.07 -9.68 -0.18
CA ILE A 188 -5.68 -10.47 -1.24
C ILE A 188 -5.55 -9.66 -2.51
N ILE A 189 -4.69 -10.13 -3.41
CA ILE A 189 -4.36 -9.45 -4.66
C ILE A 189 -4.73 -10.38 -5.81
N ASP A 190 -5.59 -9.90 -6.70
CA ASP A 190 -6.04 -10.61 -7.90
C ASP A 190 -5.60 -9.85 -9.15
N PHE A 191 -4.86 -10.52 -10.04
CA PHE A 191 -4.37 -9.93 -11.28
C PHE A 191 -5.11 -10.44 -12.51
N THR A 192 -5.32 -9.54 -13.47
CA THR A 192 -5.67 -9.84 -14.85
C THR A 192 -4.65 -9.15 -15.75
N VAL A 193 -4.01 -9.91 -16.64
CA VAL A 193 -2.92 -9.43 -17.50
C VAL A 193 -3.28 -9.65 -18.96
N THR A 194 -2.91 -8.72 -19.84
CA THR A 194 -3.05 -8.95 -21.29
C THR A 194 -2.14 -10.08 -21.75
N LYS A 195 -2.72 -11.04 -22.47
CA LYS A 195 -1.96 -12.08 -23.17
C LYS A 195 -1.61 -11.70 -24.60
N LYS A 196 -2.12 -10.55 -25.09
CA LYS A 196 -1.87 -10.08 -26.46
C LYS A 196 -0.41 -9.70 -26.67
N ASP A 197 0.21 -9.08 -25.66
CA ASP A 197 1.65 -8.85 -25.64
C ASP A 197 2.33 -10.04 -24.94
N THR A 198 2.80 -10.99 -25.73
CA THR A 198 3.44 -12.21 -25.22
C THR A 198 4.78 -11.93 -24.54
N VAL A 199 5.49 -10.87 -24.94
CA VAL A 199 6.77 -10.50 -24.35
C VAL A 199 6.54 -9.95 -22.96
N PHE A 200 5.66 -8.95 -22.84
CA PHE A 200 5.23 -8.40 -21.56
C PHE A 200 4.73 -9.52 -20.63
N TYR A 201 3.76 -10.33 -21.10
CA TYR A 201 3.15 -11.39 -20.31
C TYR A 201 4.19 -12.36 -19.74
N LYS A 202 5.12 -12.86 -20.57
CA LYS A 202 6.16 -13.79 -20.11
C LYS A 202 7.12 -13.15 -19.11
N SER A 203 7.48 -11.89 -19.30
CA SER A 203 8.40 -11.17 -18.41
C SER A 203 7.81 -10.90 -17.02
N VAL A 204 6.51 -10.64 -16.93
CA VAL A 204 5.88 -10.26 -15.65
C VAL A 204 5.18 -11.42 -14.92
N LEU A 205 4.94 -12.55 -15.59
CA LEU A 205 4.15 -13.65 -15.05
C LEU A 205 4.66 -14.16 -13.69
N ASN A 206 5.97 -14.32 -13.55
CA ASN A 206 6.57 -14.77 -12.29
C ASN A 206 6.31 -13.75 -11.17
N SER A 207 6.61 -12.47 -11.40
CA SER A 207 6.37 -11.40 -10.42
C SER A 207 4.91 -11.35 -9.97
N ILE A 208 3.98 -11.53 -10.91
CA ILE A 208 2.54 -11.56 -10.61
C ILE A 208 2.17 -12.81 -9.79
N ASN A 209 2.66 -13.98 -10.17
CA ASN A 209 2.44 -15.22 -9.41
C ASN A 209 3.01 -15.16 -7.99
N TYR A 210 4.04 -14.34 -7.74
CA TYR A 210 4.50 -14.06 -6.39
C TYR A 210 3.62 -13.05 -5.68
N LEU A 211 3.25 -11.93 -6.32
CA LEU A 211 2.42 -10.88 -5.70
C LEU A 211 1.05 -11.36 -5.24
N VAL A 212 0.46 -12.36 -5.88
CA VAL A 212 -0.82 -12.96 -5.44
C VAL A 212 -0.67 -13.83 -4.17
N ARG A 213 0.56 -14.12 -3.72
CA ARG A 213 0.79 -14.88 -2.48
C ARG A 213 0.50 -14.01 -1.26
N GLN A 214 -0.10 -14.63 -0.26
CA GLN A 214 -0.36 -13.99 1.02
C GLN A 214 0.94 -13.76 1.80
N ASN A 215 0.93 -12.80 2.73
CA ASN A 215 2.01 -12.56 3.71
C ASN A 215 3.37 -12.13 3.12
N LEU A 216 3.39 -11.49 1.95
CA LEU A 216 4.63 -10.89 1.45
C LEU A 216 5.02 -9.62 2.23
N SER A 217 6.31 -9.48 2.49
CA SER A 217 6.87 -8.26 3.08
C SER A 217 6.70 -7.06 2.13
N TYR A 218 6.63 -5.85 2.70
CA TYR A 218 6.59 -4.60 1.92
C TYR A 218 7.69 -4.52 0.86
N GLN A 219 8.94 -4.78 1.25
CA GLN A 219 10.09 -4.71 0.33
C GLN A 219 9.95 -5.71 -0.82
N THR A 220 9.49 -6.93 -0.52
CA THR A 220 9.26 -7.95 -1.53
C THR A 220 8.16 -7.53 -2.50
N LYS A 221 7.05 -6.95 -2.02
CA LYS A 221 5.98 -6.43 -2.87
C LYS A 221 6.50 -5.33 -3.79
N ILE A 222 7.26 -4.37 -3.26
CA ILE A 222 7.86 -3.30 -4.06
C ILE A 222 8.71 -3.88 -5.18
N ASN A 223 9.62 -4.79 -4.88
CA ASN A 223 10.51 -5.37 -5.89
C ASN A 223 9.72 -5.98 -7.06
N TYR A 224 8.66 -6.74 -6.78
CA TYR A 224 7.83 -7.32 -7.83
C TYR A 224 6.99 -6.29 -8.59
N TRP A 225 6.45 -5.28 -7.89
CA TRP A 225 5.74 -4.18 -8.54
C TRP A 225 6.65 -3.36 -9.46
N THR A 226 7.89 -3.08 -9.03
CA THR A 226 8.89 -2.39 -9.83
C THR A 226 9.20 -3.15 -11.12
N VAL A 227 9.39 -4.47 -11.05
CA VAL A 227 9.59 -5.30 -12.26
C VAL A 227 8.42 -5.16 -13.24
N ILE A 228 7.19 -5.12 -12.74
CA ILE A 228 6.00 -4.96 -13.59
C ILE A 228 5.98 -3.56 -14.23
N THR A 229 6.22 -2.51 -13.44
CA THR A 229 6.20 -1.12 -13.96
C THR A 229 7.35 -0.85 -14.92
N ASP A 230 8.54 -1.38 -14.65
CA ASP A 230 9.70 -1.22 -15.53
C ASP A 230 9.43 -1.85 -16.89
N MET A 231 8.82 -3.03 -16.91
CA MET A 231 8.45 -3.67 -18.18
C MET A 231 7.36 -2.89 -18.93
N VAL A 232 6.39 -2.30 -18.22
CA VAL A 232 5.42 -1.37 -18.84
C VAL A 232 6.17 -0.17 -19.47
N ASN A 233 7.11 0.42 -18.74
CA ASN A 233 7.87 1.59 -19.20
C ASN A 233 8.79 1.26 -20.38
N THR A 234 9.42 0.08 -20.39
CA THR A 234 10.18 -0.38 -21.56
C THR A 234 9.29 -0.44 -22.80
N LYS A 235 8.05 -0.94 -22.66
CA LYS A 235 7.08 -0.95 -23.76
C LYS A 235 6.55 0.43 -24.16
N MET A 236 6.55 1.41 -23.24
CA MET A 236 6.27 2.81 -23.58
C MET A 236 7.39 3.45 -24.40
N LYS A 237 8.64 3.05 -24.14
CA LYS A 237 9.85 3.66 -24.73
C LYS A 237 10.36 2.93 -25.98
N GLU A 238 9.81 1.75 -26.30
CA GLU A 238 10.13 1.07 -27.56
C GLU A 238 9.79 2.03 -28.71
N PRO A 239 10.79 2.52 -29.49
CA PRO A 239 10.50 3.29 -30.68
C PRO A 239 9.66 2.39 -31.57
N VAL A 240 8.50 2.87 -31.99
CA VAL A 240 7.76 2.25 -33.09
C VAL A 240 8.68 2.38 -34.29
N ILE A 241 9.44 1.32 -34.60
CA ILE A 241 10.10 1.19 -35.88
C ILE A 241 8.94 0.98 -36.86
N GLU A 242 8.41 2.08 -37.39
CA GLU A 242 7.61 2.02 -38.61
C GLU A 242 8.54 1.49 -39.70
N ILE A 243 8.42 0.20 -39.99
CA ILE A 243 8.94 -0.33 -41.24
C ILE A 243 8.02 0.26 -42.31
N ILE A 244 8.48 1.35 -42.93
CA ILE A 244 7.82 1.91 -44.11
C ILE A 244 8.11 0.92 -45.25
N GLU A 245 7.21 -0.04 -45.44
CA GLU A 245 7.21 -0.92 -46.60
C GLU A 245 6.99 -0.06 -47.85
N ASN A 246 8.11 0.40 -48.44
CA ASN A 246 8.32 1.06 -49.74
C ASN A 246 9.34 2.22 -49.68
N ASP A 247 9.97 2.47 -48.54
CA ASP A 247 11.03 3.48 -48.47
C ASP A 247 12.36 2.85 -48.91
N SER A 248 12.64 2.92 -50.22
CA SER A 248 13.95 2.60 -50.77
C SER A 248 14.96 3.68 -50.37
N TRP A 249 15.36 3.69 -49.10
CA TRP A 249 16.51 4.48 -48.68
C TRP A 249 17.76 3.77 -49.18
N ASP A 250 18.36 4.35 -50.22
CA ASP A 250 19.63 3.95 -50.81
C ASP A 250 20.65 3.63 -49.72
N GLN A 251 21.00 2.35 -49.60
CA GLN A 251 22.04 1.82 -48.70
C GLN A 251 23.47 2.20 -49.14
N LYS A 252 23.66 3.29 -49.89
CA LYS A 252 24.96 3.67 -50.45
C LYS A 252 25.79 4.64 -49.61
N ASP A 253 25.19 5.35 -48.65
CA ASP A 253 25.88 6.46 -47.97
C ASP A 253 26.23 6.22 -46.49
N TYR A 254 26.06 5.00 -45.97
CA TYR A 254 26.37 4.72 -44.57
C TYR A 254 27.48 3.67 -44.41
N LEU A 255 28.68 4.16 -44.10
CA LEU A 255 29.76 3.35 -43.53
C LEU A 255 29.45 3.06 -42.05
N LEU A 256 29.26 1.78 -41.73
CA LEU A 256 29.12 1.30 -40.37
C LEU A 256 30.47 1.43 -39.64
N VAL A 257 30.69 2.54 -38.93
CA VAL A 257 31.86 2.69 -38.05
C VAL A 257 31.56 1.99 -36.72
N ARG A 258 32.09 0.77 -36.54
CA ARG A 258 32.14 0.11 -35.23
C ARG A 258 33.40 0.57 -34.50
N ASN A 259 33.23 1.15 -33.31
CA ASN A 259 34.33 1.31 -32.38
C ASN A 259 34.62 -0.05 -31.73
N LEU A 260 35.56 -0.80 -32.31
CA LEU A 260 36.15 -2.00 -31.70
C LEU A 260 37.21 -1.55 -30.68
N ALA A 261 36.76 -0.91 -29.61
CA ALA A 261 37.53 -0.99 -28.37
C ALA A 261 37.32 -2.43 -27.86
N GLU A 262 38.43 -3.16 -27.76
CA GLU A 262 38.56 -4.56 -27.33
C GLU A 262 38.48 -5.61 -28.44
N VAL A 263 39.46 -5.55 -29.36
CA VAL A 263 40.17 -6.78 -29.75
C VAL A 263 41.63 -6.62 -29.40
N ASP A 264 42.04 -7.60 -28.61
CA ASP A 264 43.31 -7.92 -27.98
C ASP A 264 44.62 -7.51 -28.66
N ASN A 265 45.65 -7.52 -27.81
CA ASN A 265 47.04 -7.24 -28.10
C ASN A 265 47.57 -8.00 -29.33
N GLY A 266 48.12 -7.24 -30.27
CA GLY A 266 49.27 -7.66 -31.06
C GLY A 266 48.99 -8.53 -32.28
N VAL A 267 48.48 -7.91 -33.36
CA VAL A 267 48.93 -8.23 -34.72
C VAL A 267 49.02 -6.92 -35.51
N MET A 268 50.19 -6.70 -36.08
CA MET A 268 50.52 -5.60 -36.97
C MET A 268 50.03 -5.99 -38.37
N GLU A 269 49.05 -5.29 -38.94
CA GLU A 269 48.79 -5.38 -40.39
C GLU A 269 48.74 -3.98 -40.99
N GLN A 270 49.69 -3.75 -41.89
CA GLN A 270 49.83 -2.58 -42.72
C GLN A 270 48.66 -2.55 -43.71
N TYR A 271 47.99 -1.41 -43.82
CA TYR A 271 47.14 -1.15 -44.99
C TYR A 271 47.99 -0.46 -46.04
N GLU A 272 48.15 -1.14 -47.17
CA GLU A 272 48.59 -0.57 -48.43
C GLU A 272 47.51 0.43 -48.88
N ILE A 273 47.88 1.71 -48.97
CA ILE A 273 47.03 2.75 -49.56
C ILE A 273 47.07 2.51 -51.07
N LEU A 274 45.99 1.98 -51.64
CA LEU A 274 45.76 2.08 -53.07
C LEU A 274 45.22 3.49 -53.35
N GLU A 275 46.10 4.36 -53.86
CA GLU A 275 45.68 5.63 -54.45
C GLU A 275 44.78 5.32 -55.67
N PRO A 276 43.65 6.03 -55.82
CA PRO A 276 42.84 5.89 -57.03
C PRO A 276 43.63 6.44 -58.23
N ASP A 277 43.82 5.61 -59.25
CA ASP A 277 44.38 6.02 -60.53
C ASP A 277 43.56 7.19 -61.11
N ASN A 278 44.19 8.37 -61.14
CA ASN A 278 43.78 9.47 -61.99
C ASN A 278 44.20 9.13 -63.42
N GLU A 279 43.28 8.57 -64.20
CA GLU A 279 43.36 8.65 -65.67
C GLU A 279 42.35 9.67 -66.18
N ASP A 280 42.79 10.93 -66.18
CA ASP A 280 42.40 11.87 -67.23
C ASP A 280 43.10 11.43 -68.52
N CYS A 281 42.31 11.12 -69.55
CA CYS A 281 42.79 11.08 -70.93
C CYS A 281 41.78 11.76 -71.85
N HIS A 282 41.91 13.08 -71.96
CA HIS A 282 41.70 13.75 -73.24
C HIS A 282 42.85 13.36 -74.19
N ILE A 283 42.54 13.12 -75.48
CA ILE A 283 43.15 13.78 -76.65
C ILE A 283 42.46 13.28 -77.95
N ILE A 284 41.98 14.29 -78.70
CA ILE A 284 41.86 14.54 -80.17
C ILE A 284 42.62 13.55 -81.11
N ASP A 285 42.21 13.18 -82.33
CA ASP A 285 42.04 13.98 -83.57
C ASP A 285 41.35 13.20 -84.71
N ASN A 286 40.50 13.92 -85.47
CA ASN A 286 40.56 14.07 -86.94
C ASN A 286 39.58 15.17 -87.40
#